data_AF-A0A3D9C675-F1
#
_entry.id   AF-A0A3D9C675-F1
#
_cell.length_a   1.000
_cell.length_b   1.000
_cell.length_c   1.000
_cell.angle_alpha   90.00
_cell.angle_beta   90.00
_cell.angle_gamma   90.00
#
_symmetry.space_group_name_H-M   'P 1'
#
loop_
_entity.id
_entity.type
_entity.pdbx_description
1 polymer ?
#
loop_
_entity_poly.entity_id
_entity_poly.type
_entity_poly.pdbx_seq_one_letter_code
_entity_poly.pdbx_strand_id
1 'polypeptide(L)'
;MKKKVIILLGCLFLLHSCKSEIEDTSGNPNSTSVQESNVITHKLMINGNPTYVNEVDGKYYFADDVIISPDQFNYLKQLAAGSTNGRSTIAKSFARTWPNGIVYYRIPDQGTLSNANYGMFKKNLDSAFNIISSRTKIEFVEKTTQPEYLHFQYSSSANNSPLGWRGSEAYGQIFNTINIYNYNVPAIIAHETMHSMGIMHEQCRPDRGQYMIVNLNRADQRYLINFNIDPTMSGYGDFDFESVMMYGPTDFAINPALPVMTRLDGSLFTKQRVRLSDGDYNGINHLYAPVNDGIVGVYNFTSALGNGLNIASQRDAVDQNKINVVLSQAAVNNNQKFILRKSDHGYYTIRSVWDATKVLTISGTANGSAVEFRRNTNGNDQKWKLYNLGNDGYSFEPLNASGLRLEVRNGQAVNGTLLVVGTDQSNPTTGQVPDRQRFKLNNAN
;
A
#
# COMPACT_ATOMS: atom_id res chain seq x y z
N MET A 1 -43.21 -39.47 -15.36
CA MET A 1 -43.97 -38.24 -15.72
C MET A 1 -44.50 -37.66 -14.42
N LYS A 2 -44.26 -36.42 -13.98
CA LYS A 2 -44.25 -35.13 -14.69
C LYS A 2 -43.11 -34.24 -14.16
N LYS A 3 -42.33 -33.65 -15.08
CA LYS A 3 -41.37 -32.59 -14.82
C LYS A 3 -42.15 -31.29 -14.57
N LYS A 4 -41.86 -30.55 -13.49
CA LYS A 4 -42.33 -29.18 -13.33
C LYS A 4 -41.31 -28.26 -13.99
N VAL A 5 -41.69 -27.76 -15.16
CA VAL A 5 -41.09 -26.60 -15.82
C VAL A 5 -41.58 -25.38 -15.05
N ILE A 6 -40.69 -24.57 -14.50
CA ILE A 6 -41.01 -23.22 -14.05
C ILE A 6 -40.47 -22.27 -15.10
N ILE A 7 -41.41 -21.65 -15.81
CA ILE A 7 -41.21 -20.66 -16.86
C ILE A 7 -40.71 -19.37 -16.21
N LEU A 8 -39.54 -18.91 -16.65
CA LEU A 8 -39.03 -17.57 -16.36
C LEU A 8 -39.88 -16.59 -17.18
N LEU A 9 -40.83 -15.90 -16.53
CA LEU A 9 -41.60 -14.85 -17.17
C LEU A 9 -40.72 -13.59 -17.25
N GLY A 10 -40.40 -13.19 -18.48
CA GLY A 10 -39.86 -11.86 -18.76
C GLY A 10 -40.91 -10.81 -18.41
N CYS A 11 -40.62 -9.98 -17.42
CA CYS A 11 -41.34 -8.74 -17.20
C CYS A 11 -40.47 -7.58 -17.68
N LEU A 12 -40.85 -7.06 -18.85
CA LEU A 12 -40.46 -5.76 -19.35
C LEU A 12 -41.09 -4.69 -18.43
N PHE A 13 -40.45 -4.38 -17.30
CA PHE A 13 -40.77 -3.19 -16.54
C PHE A 13 -39.75 -2.11 -16.88
N LEU A 14 -40.21 -1.08 -17.59
CA LEU A 14 -39.60 0.24 -17.59
C LEU A 14 -39.73 0.81 -16.17
N LEU A 15 -38.88 0.35 -15.25
CA LEU A 15 -38.69 1.03 -13.98
C LEU A 15 -37.88 2.29 -14.27
N HIS A 16 -38.55 3.43 -14.20
CA HIS A 16 -37.87 4.68 -13.89
C HIS A 16 -37.23 4.50 -12.52
N SER A 17 -35.97 4.06 -12.50
CA SER A 17 -35.12 4.10 -11.31
C SER A 17 -35.00 5.57 -10.92
N CYS A 18 -35.65 5.97 -9.83
CA CYS A 18 -35.50 7.32 -9.28
C CYS A 18 -34.05 7.48 -8.81
N LYS A 19 -33.20 7.99 -9.69
CA LYS A 19 -31.87 8.47 -9.33
C LYS A 19 -32.04 9.84 -8.68
N SER A 20 -31.72 9.93 -7.39
CA SER A 20 -31.61 11.21 -6.70
C SER A 20 -30.14 11.56 -6.58
N GLU A 21 -29.77 12.74 -7.08
CA GLU A 21 -28.50 13.35 -6.71
C GLU A 21 -28.53 13.64 -5.22
N ILE A 22 -27.47 13.22 -4.51
CA ILE A 22 -27.25 13.62 -3.13
C ILE A 22 -26.41 14.89 -3.21
N GLU A 23 -26.94 16.01 -2.74
CA GLU A 23 -26.13 17.23 -2.59
C GLU A 23 -24.95 16.93 -1.67
N ASP A 24 -23.74 17.07 -2.20
CA ASP A 24 -22.52 16.96 -1.41
C ASP A 24 -22.44 18.17 -0.48
N THR A 25 -22.79 17.95 0.80
CA THR A 25 -22.74 18.97 1.85
C THR A 25 -21.34 19.50 2.12
N SER A 26 -20.29 18.93 1.50
CA SER A 26 -18.92 19.45 1.56
C SER A 26 -18.65 20.63 0.61
N GLY A 27 -19.53 20.90 -0.37
CA GLY A 27 -19.36 21.98 -1.33
C GLY A 27 -18.17 21.80 -2.29
N ASN A 28 -17.62 20.59 -2.42
CA ASN A 28 -16.49 20.30 -3.31
C ASN A 28 -16.98 20.08 -4.76
N PRO A 29 -16.64 20.95 -5.72
CA PRO A 29 -17.10 20.81 -7.11
C PRO A 29 -16.50 19.58 -7.83
N ASN A 30 -15.49 18.94 -7.26
CA ASN A 30 -14.84 17.74 -7.79
C ASN A 30 -15.42 16.43 -7.25
N SER A 31 -16.55 16.50 -6.54
CA SER A 31 -17.20 15.37 -5.88
C SER A 31 -18.70 15.40 -6.15
N THR A 32 -19.27 14.27 -6.55
CA THR A 32 -20.73 14.10 -6.73
C THR A 32 -21.16 12.73 -6.25
N SER A 33 -22.34 12.62 -5.64
CA SER A 33 -22.88 11.34 -5.18
C SER A 33 -24.28 11.11 -5.73
N VAL A 34 -24.53 9.90 -6.22
CA VAL A 34 -25.83 9.51 -6.77
C VAL A 34 -26.33 8.29 -6.01
N GLN A 35 -27.56 8.36 -5.53
CA GLN A 35 -28.21 7.20 -4.92
C GLN A 35 -29.04 6.44 -5.96
N GLU A 36 -28.86 5.13 -6.00
CA GLU A 36 -29.71 4.20 -6.74
C GLU A 36 -30.02 3.00 -5.84
N SER A 37 -31.29 2.87 -5.44
CA SER A 37 -31.74 1.87 -4.46
C SER A 37 -30.96 1.96 -3.13
N ASN A 38 -30.29 0.90 -2.70
CA ASN A 38 -29.47 0.83 -1.47
C ASN A 38 -27.98 1.12 -1.73
N VAL A 39 -27.61 1.58 -2.93
CA VAL A 39 -26.23 1.88 -3.31
C VAL A 39 -26.08 3.39 -3.48
N ILE A 40 -25.07 3.96 -2.83
CA ILE A 40 -24.63 5.34 -3.09
C ILE A 40 -23.34 5.26 -3.91
N THR A 41 -23.34 5.80 -5.12
CA THR A 41 -22.15 5.89 -5.97
C THR A 41 -21.54 7.27 -5.82
N HIS A 42 -20.35 7.35 -5.23
CA HIS A 42 -19.53 8.55 -5.14
C HIS A 42 -18.63 8.63 -6.37
N LYS A 43 -18.57 9.79 -7.04
CA LYS A 43 -17.65 10.08 -8.13
C LYS A 43 -16.73 11.23 -7.69
N LEU A 44 -15.44 10.94 -7.66
CA LEU A 44 -14.38 11.84 -7.22
C LEU A 44 -13.47 12.14 -8.42
N MET A 45 -13.29 13.42 -8.76
CA MET A 45 -12.36 13.83 -9.82
C MET A 45 -10.97 14.01 -9.22
N ILE A 46 -10.06 13.06 -9.50
CA ILE A 46 -8.69 13.05 -8.98
C ILE A 46 -7.73 13.13 -10.17
N ASN A 47 -6.87 14.15 -10.18
CA ASN A 47 -5.92 14.40 -11.28
C ASN A 47 -6.57 14.37 -12.68
N GLY A 48 -7.79 14.91 -12.79
CA GLY A 48 -8.58 14.94 -14.03
C GLY A 48 -9.27 13.62 -14.41
N ASN A 49 -9.07 12.54 -13.65
CA ASN A 49 -9.71 11.24 -13.89
C ASN A 49 -10.86 10.99 -12.91
N PRO A 50 -11.99 10.44 -13.36
CA PRO A 50 -13.05 10.02 -12.45
C PRO A 50 -12.63 8.76 -11.69
N THR A 51 -12.78 8.80 -10.36
CA THR A 51 -12.64 7.68 -9.44
C THR A 51 -13.98 7.43 -8.76
N TYR A 52 -14.52 6.23 -8.86
CA TYR A 52 -15.83 5.87 -8.32
C TYR A 52 -15.69 5.06 -7.02
N VAL A 53 -16.59 5.26 -6.06
CA VAL A 53 -16.69 4.44 -4.85
C VAL A 53 -18.16 4.12 -4.59
N ASN A 54 -18.49 2.84 -4.47
CA ASN A 54 -19.84 2.41 -4.14
C ASN A 54 -19.94 2.22 -2.64
N GLU A 55 -20.91 2.87 -2.01
CA GLU A 55 -21.24 2.68 -0.61
C GLU A 55 -22.52 1.85 -0.49
N VAL A 56 -22.42 0.72 0.21
CA VAL A 56 -23.52 -0.21 0.48
C VAL A 56 -23.45 -0.63 1.93
N ASP A 57 -24.50 -0.35 2.70
CA ASP A 57 -24.59 -0.68 4.14
C ASP A 57 -23.36 -0.21 4.95
N GLY A 58 -22.83 0.99 4.65
CA GLY A 58 -21.67 1.59 5.29
C GLY A 58 -20.31 0.99 4.89
N LYS A 59 -20.28 0.08 3.90
CA LYS A 59 -19.04 -0.44 3.29
C LYS A 59 -18.75 0.28 1.99
N TYR A 60 -17.48 0.64 1.79
CA TYR A 60 -17.00 1.32 0.60
C TYR A 60 -16.28 0.32 -0.32
N TYR A 61 -16.81 0.13 -1.51
CA TYR A 61 -16.21 -0.69 -2.56
C TYR A 61 -15.45 0.25 -3.49
N PHE A 62 -14.21 -0.09 -3.84
CA PHE A 62 -13.39 0.63 -4.83
C PHE A 62 -13.36 -0.11 -6.17
N ALA A 63 -13.61 -1.41 -6.14
CA ALA A 63 -13.87 -2.30 -7.25
C ALA A 63 -14.77 -3.45 -6.73
N ASP A 64 -15.22 -4.32 -7.63
CA ASP A 64 -16.18 -5.42 -7.37
C ASP A 64 -15.86 -6.21 -6.11
N ASP A 65 -14.60 -6.63 -5.97
CA ASP A 65 -14.07 -7.47 -4.89
C ASP A 65 -13.16 -6.70 -3.91
N VAL A 66 -12.97 -5.39 -4.08
CA VAL A 66 -12.09 -4.57 -3.21
C VAL A 66 -12.88 -3.64 -2.30
N ILE A 67 -12.78 -3.87 -0.99
CA ILE A 67 -13.38 -3.01 0.04
C ILE A 67 -12.31 -2.08 0.62
N ILE A 68 -12.57 -0.78 0.61
CA ILE A 68 -11.73 0.23 1.28
C ILE A 68 -12.33 0.66 2.62
N SER A 69 -11.48 1.14 3.51
CA SER A 69 -11.85 1.66 4.82
C SER A 69 -12.42 3.08 4.70
N PRO A 70 -13.12 3.59 5.73
CA PRO A 70 -13.56 4.98 5.78
C PRO A 70 -12.38 5.96 5.64
N ASP A 71 -11.22 5.62 6.21
CA ASP A 71 -9.99 6.43 6.10
C ASP A 71 -9.44 6.48 4.67
N GLN A 72 -9.40 5.33 3.99
CA GLN A 72 -9.03 5.26 2.57
C GLN A 72 -10.00 6.09 1.71
N PHE A 73 -11.30 5.99 1.97
CA PHE A 73 -12.29 6.79 1.24
C PHE A 73 -12.13 8.29 1.54
N ASN A 74 -11.88 8.66 2.80
CA ASN A 74 -11.60 10.05 3.17
C ASN A 74 -10.32 10.58 2.51
N TYR A 75 -9.29 9.74 2.36
CA TYR A 75 -8.08 10.08 1.63
C TYR A 75 -8.38 10.39 0.15
N LEU A 76 -9.20 9.59 -0.53
CA LEU A 76 -9.62 9.87 -1.91
C LEU A 76 -10.39 11.19 -2.03
N LYS A 77 -11.27 11.50 -1.07
CA LYS A 77 -11.98 12.79 -1.03
C LYS A 77 -11.02 13.97 -0.87
N GLN A 78 -9.97 13.83 -0.05
CA GLN A 78 -8.93 14.86 0.11
C GLN A 78 -8.15 15.09 -1.20
N LEU A 79 -7.78 14.01 -1.90
CA LEU A 79 -7.15 14.11 -3.22
C LEU A 79 -8.04 14.84 -4.23
N ALA A 80 -9.34 14.52 -4.26
CA ALA A 80 -10.30 15.17 -5.16
C ALA A 80 -10.48 16.67 -4.85
N ALA A 81 -10.41 17.05 -3.58
CA ALA A 81 -10.45 18.44 -3.16
C ALA A 81 -9.18 19.25 -3.52
N GLY A 82 -8.17 18.63 -4.15
CA GLY A 82 -6.87 19.25 -4.40
C GLY A 82 -6.10 19.56 -3.10
N SER A 83 -6.53 18.97 -1.99
CA SER A 83 -5.89 19.15 -0.68
C SER A 83 -4.79 18.11 -0.53
N THR A 84 -3.58 18.44 -0.94
CA THR A 84 -2.37 17.68 -0.56
C THR A 84 -1.93 17.96 0.87
N ASN A 85 -2.61 18.87 1.58
CA ASN A 85 -2.27 19.36 2.92
C ASN A 85 -3.50 19.46 3.83
N GLY A 86 -4.21 18.34 4.03
CA GLY A 86 -5.07 18.21 5.19
C GLY A 86 -4.20 18.27 6.46
N ARG A 87 -4.45 19.23 7.34
CA ARG A 87 -3.83 19.42 8.66
C ARG A 87 -4.08 18.22 9.60
N SER A 88 -3.55 17.05 9.26
CA SER A 88 -3.56 15.85 10.07
C SER A 88 -2.14 15.28 10.11
N THR A 89 -1.66 14.99 11.32
CA THR A 89 -0.30 14.61 11.70
C THR A 89 0.15 13.23 11.19
N ILE A 90 -0.49 12.68 10.15
CA ILE A 90 -0.25 11.32 9.66
C ILE A 90 -0.44 11.30 8.14
N ALA A 91 0.66 11.20 7.38
CA ALA A 91 0.61 10.74 6.00
C ALA A 91 0.29 9.24 6.00
N LYS A 92 -0.98 8.85 5.91
CA LYS A 92 -1.39 7.45 5.85
C LYS A 92 -1.16 6.91 4.43
N SER A 93 -0.41 5.81 4.30
CA SER A 93 -0.39 5.03 3.05
C SER A 93 -1.81 4.55 2.75
N PHE A 94 -2.27 4.69 1.49
CA PHE A 94 -3.62 4.28 1.09
C PHE A 94 -3.85 2.80 1.41
N ALA A 95 -2.99 1.89 0.92
CA ALA A 95 -2.93 0.52 1.39
C ALA A 95 -1.77 0.35 2.39
N ARG A 96 -2.04 -0.27 3.54
CA ARG A 96 -1.00 -0.63 4.52
C ARG A 96 -0.65 -2.11 4.40
N THR A 97 0.56 -2.47 4.81
CA THR A 97 1.06 -3.85 4.81
C THR A 97 0.95 -4.49 6.18
N TRP A 98 0.72 -5.80 6.22
CA TRP A 98 0.82 -6.59 7.45
C TRP A 98 2.22 -6.47 8.09
N PRO A 99 2.32 -6.17 9.40
CA PRO A 99 3.61 -6.00 10.07
C PRO A 99 4.53 -7.21 9.90
N ASN A 100 5.80 -6.97 9.59
CA ASN A 100 6.85 -7.99 9.40
C ASN A 100 6.56 -9.06 8.33
N GLY A 101 5.53 -8.87 7.49
CA GLY A 101 5.09 -9.91 6.55
C GLY A 101 4.43 -11.11 7.24
N ILE A 102 4.03 -10.98 8.50
CA ILE A 102 3.31 -12.03 9.23
C ILE A 102 1.81 -11.71 9.15
N VAL A 103 1.06 -12.61 8.55
CA VAL A 103 -0.38 -12.52 8.37
C VAL A 103 -1.05 -13.54 9.27
N TYR A 104 -1.62 -13.06 10.38
CA TYR A 104 -2.43 -13.93 11.23
C TYR A 104 -3.77 -14.22 10.56
N TYR A 105 -4.30 -15.42 10.71
CA TYR A 105 -5.61 -15.78 10.14
C TYR A 105 -6.48 -16.62 11.08
N ARG A 106 -7.78 -16.65 10.81
CA ARG A 106 -8.73 -17.59 11.42
C ARG A 106 -9.51 -18.28 10.31
N ILE A 107 -9.52 -19.61 10.35
CA ILE A 107 -10.40 -20.44 9.52
C ILE A 107 -11.83 -20.36 10.09
N PRO A 108 -12.87 -20.22 9.25
CA PRO A 108 -14.25 -20.27 9.73
C PRO A 108 -14.57 -21.64 10.34
N ASP A 109 -15.50 -21.65 11.29
CA ASP A 109 -16.08 -22.90 11.77
C ASP A 109 -16.80 -23.62 10.63
N GLN A 110 -16.98 -24.94 10.71
CA GLN A 110 -17.58 -25.72 9.63
C GLN A 110 -18.97 -25.21 9.21
N GLY A 111 -19.77 -24.74 10.17
CA GLY A 111 -21.10 -24.20 9.93
C GLY A 111 -22.01 -25.22 9.22
N THR A 112 -22.59 -24.80 8.09
CA THR A 112 -23.53 -25.60 7.29
C THR A 112 -22.87 -26.43 6.19
N LEU A 113 -21.54 -26.34 6.03
CA LEU A 113 -20.84 -27.13 5.02
C LEU A 113 -20.77 -28.60 5.41
N SER A 114 -20.86 -29.48 4.41
CA SER A 114 -20.56 -30.90 4.57
C SER A 114 -19.09 -31.09 4.97
N ASN A 115 -18.77 -32.22 5.63
CA ASN A 115 -17.39 -32.56 5.98
C ASN A 115 -16.44 -32.51 4.76
N ALA A 116 -16.92 -32.95 3.60
CA ALA A 116 -16.16 -32.92 2.36
C ALA A 116 -15.86 -31.48 1.89
N ASN A 117 -16.88 -30.61 1.88
CA ASN A 117 -16.72 -29.21 1.44
C ASN A 117 -15.86 -28.41 2.43
N TYR A 118 -16.01 -28.65 3.73
CA TYR A 118 -15.16 -28.03 4.74
C TYR A 118 -13.70 -28.50 4.63
N GLY A 119 -13.48 -29.80 4.41
CA GLY A 119 -12.15 -30.34 4.14
C GLY A 119 -11.51 -29.73 2.89
N MET A 120 -12.29 -29.56 1.81
CA MET A 120 -11.85 -28.89 0.59
C MET A 120 -11.49 -27.42 0.82
N PHE A 121 -12.31 -26.67 1.57
CA PHE A 121 -12.04 -25.29 1.94
C PHE A 121 -10.67 -25.17 2.60
N LYS A 122 -10.43 -25.94 3.68
CA LYS A 122 -9.16 -25.89 4.42
C LYS A 122 -7.97 -26.22 3.53
N LYS A 123 -8.06 -27.31 2.75
CA LYS A 123 -7.00 -27.73 1.82
C LYS A 123 -6.66 -26.64 0.80
N ASN A 124 -7.67 -25.97 0.25
CA ASN A 124 -7.46 -24.94 -0.76
C ASN A 124 -6.99 -23.61 -0.14
N LEU A 125 -7.38 -23.31 1.09
CA LEU A 125 -6.82 -22.20 1.86
C LEU A 125 -5.33 -22.43 2.13
N ASP A 126 -4.94 -23.63 2.60
CA ASP A 126 -3.54 -24.00 2.79
C ASP A 126 -2.76 -23.91 1.46
N SER A 127 -3.38 -24.35 0.36
CA SER A 127 -2.79 -24.25 -0.99
C SER A 127 -2.61 -22.79 -1.41
N ALA A 128 -3.56 -21.90 -1.12
CA ALA A 128 -3.46 -20.47 -1.41
C ALA A 128 -2.31 -19.82 -0.63
N PHE A 129 -2.18 -20.14 0.67
CA PHE A 129 -1.07 -19.68 1.50
C PHE A 129 0.27 -20.17 0.96
N ASN A 130 0.36 -21.44 0.56
CA ASN A 130 1.57 -22.00 -0.05
C ASN A 130 1.92 -21.35 -1.40
N ILE A 131 0.92 -21.05 -2.24
CA ILE A 131 1.13 -20.34 -3.50
C ILE A 131 1.83 -18.99 -3.23
N ILE A 132 1.37 -18.23 -2.23
CA ILE A 132 1.94 -16.93 -1.87
C ILE A 132 3.32 -17.08 -1.20
N SER A 133 3.43 -17.93 -0.17
CA SER A 133 4.63 -18.02 0.67
C SER A 133 5.81 -18.71 -0.03
N SER A 134 5.57 -19.57 -1.03
CA SER A 134 6.62 -20.35 -1.71
C SER A 134 7.73 -19.50 -2.35
N ARG A 135 7.46 -18.24 -2.71
CA ARG A 135 8.41 -17.33 -3.36
C ARG A 135 8.42 -15.94 -2.74
N THR A 136 7.86 -15.79 -1.54
CA THR A 136 7.83 -14.52 -0.82
C THR A 136 8.30 -14.71 0.61
N LYS A 137 8.40 -13.61 1.36
CA LYS A 137 8.69 -13.64 2.81
C LYS A 137 7.43 -13.60 3.66
N ILE A 138 6.26 -13.83 3.06
CA ILE A 138 5.00 -13.84 3.78
C ILE A 138 4.88 -15.12 4.58
N GLU A 139 4.54 -14.96 5.85
CA GLU A 139 4.23 -16.06 6.76
C GLU A 139 2.76 -15.98 7.15
N PHE A 140 2.03 -17.09 6.96
CA PHE A 140 0.65 -17.22 7.42
C PHE A 140 0.64 -18.02 8.72
N VAL A 141 0.08 -17.43 9.78
CA VAL A 141 0.04 -18.04 11.12
C VAL A 141 -1.40 -18.09 11.59
N GLU A 142 -1.91 -19.28 11.94
CA GLU A 142 -3.23 -19.36 12.54
C GLU A 142 -3.20 -18.63 13.89
N LYS A 143 -4.09 -17.65 14.06
CA LYS A 143 -4.09 -16.79 15.23
C LYS A 143 -4.40 -17.61 16.49
N THR A 144 -3.82 -17.19 17.61
CA THR A 144 -4.25 -17.63 18.94
C THR A 144 -4.89 -16.46 19.67
N THR A 145 -4.08 -15.50 20.10
CA THR A 145 -4.50 -14.31 20.86
C THR A 145 -4.34 -13.02 20.08
N GLN A 146 -3.79 -13.08 18.86
CA GLN A 146 -3.52 -11.89 18.06
C GLN A 146 -4.82 -11.17 17.72
N PRO A 147 -4.93 -9.88 18.06
CA PRO A 147 -6.15 -9.11 17.83
C PRO A 147 -6.41 -8.90 16.33
N GLU A 148 -5.33 -8.74 15.57
CA GLU A 148 -5.39 -8.42 14.15
C GLU A 148 -5.10 -9.64 13.29
N TYR A 149 -6.04 -9.97 12.41
CA TYR A 149 -5.97 -11.18 11.58
C TYR A 149 -6.90 -11.10 10.36
N LEU A 150 -6.74 -12.04 9.44
CA LEU A 150 -7.67 -12.32 8.36
C LEU A 150 -8.76 -13.26 8.87
N HIS A 151 -10.00 -12.79 8.88
CA HIS A 151 -11.17 -13.60 9.19
C HIS A 151 -11.79 -14.13 7.89
N PHE A 152 -11.48 -15.38 7.54
CA PHE A 152 -12.09 -16.00 6.37
C PHE A 152 -13.52 -16.44 6.69
N GLN A 153 -14.45 -16.20 5.75
CA GLN A 153 -15.83 -16.68 5.86
C GLN A 153 -16.38 -17.17 4.52
N TYR A 154 -17.34 -18.09 4.59
CA TYR A 154 -18.07 -18.52 3.40
C TYR A 154 -18.99 -17.41 2.93
N SER A 155 -19.00 -17.20 1.62
CA SER A 155 -19.94 -16.32 0.95
C SER A 155 -20.85 -17.13 0.05
N SER A 156 -22.11 -16.72 -0.08
CA SER A 156 -23.10 -17.33 -0.97
C SER A 156 -23.21 -16.62 -2.32
N SER A 157 -22.62 -15.43 -2.47
CA SER A 157 -22.85 -14.55 -3.61
C SER A 157 -21.59 -14.06 -4.31
N ALA A 158 -20.52 -13.75 -3.58
CA ALA A 158 -19.32 -13.11 -4.14
C ALA A 158 -18.05 -13.34 -3.32
N ASN A 159 -16.90 -13.28 -3.96
CA ASN A 159 -15.63 -13.08 -3.26
C ASN A 159 -15.39 -11.58 -3.08
N ASN A 160 -14.81 -11.19 -1.96
CA ASN A 160 -14.28 -9.84 -1.77
C ASN A 160 -13.38 -9.78 -0.54
N SER A 161 -12.53 -8.77 -0.53
CA SER A 161 -11.54 -8.57 0.50
C SER A 161 -11.29 -7.09 0.76
N PRO A 162 -11.06 -6.72 2.03
CA PRO A 162 -10.40 -5.48 2.40
C PRO A 162 -9.11 -5.21 1.62
N LEU A 163 -8.82 -3.94 1.30
CA LEU A 163 -7.52 -3.52 0.78
C LEU A 163 -6.52 -3.22 1.90
N GLY A 164 -5.50 -4.06 2.03
CA GLY A 164 -4.39 -3.90 2.97
C GLY A 164 -4.74 -4.17 4.44
N TRP A 165 -3.71 -4.07 5.29
CA TRP A 165 -3.84 -4.22 6.74
C TRP A 165 -4.60 -3.02 7.34
N ARG A 166 -5.70 -3.32 8.04
CA ARG A 166 -6.58 -2.29 8.60
C ARG A 166 -6.26 -1.91 10.06
N GLY A 167 -5.45 -2.70 10.76
CA GLY A 167 -5.14 -2.48 12.17
C GLY A 167 -6.37 -2.27 13.05
N SER A 168 -6.21 -1.57 14.18
CA SER A 168 -7.30 -1.27 15.13
C SER A 168 -8.28 -0.17 14.71
N GLU A 169 -8.26 0.29 13.46
CA GLU A 169 -8.93 1.53 13.05
C GLU A 169 -10.17 1.34 12.17
N ALA A 170 -10.42 0.16 11.60
CA ALA A 170 -11.55 -0.03 10.67
C ALA A 170 -12.80 -0.56 11.38
N TYR A 171 -13.90 0.21 11.39
CA TYR A 171 -15.24 -0.23 11.81
C TYR A 171 -15.37 -0.79 13.24
N GLY A 172 -14.42 -0.49 14.14
CA GLY A 172 -14.37 -1.13 15.47
C GLY A 172 -14.03 -2.63 15.41
N GLN A 173 -13.60 -3.13 14.25
CA GLN A 173 -13.11 -4.49 14.04
C GLN A 173 -11.60 -4.46 13.77
N ILE A 174 -10.88 -5.23 14.56
CA ILE A 174 -9.43 -5.40 14.49
C ILE A 174 -9.01 -6.39 13.37
N PHE A 175 -9.94 -6.93 12.58
CA PHE A 175 -9.68 -7.98 11.58
C PHE A 175 -10.24 -7.64 10.19
N ASN A 176 -9.61 -8.21 9.15
CA ASN A 176 -10.09 -8.14 7.78
C ASN A 176 -11.00 -9.34 7.49
N THR A 177 -12.29 -9.11 7.27
CA THR A 177 -13.20 -10.17 6.84
C THR A 177 -13.03 -10.43 5.35
N ILE A 178 -12.64 -11.65 4.97
CA ILE A 178 -12.50 -12.09 3.59
C ILE A 178 -13.65 -13.02 3.23
N ASN A 179 -14.45 -12.61 2.26
CA ASN A 179 -15.56 -13.39 1.73
C ASN A 179 -15.06 -14.33 0.64
N ILE A 180 -15.28 -15.64 0.81
CA ILE A 180 -14.90 -16.64 -0.19
C ILE A 180 -16.15 -17.40 -0.64
N TYR A 181 -16.57 -17.16 -1.89
CA TYR A 181 -17.57 -17.95 -2.61
C TYR A 181 -16.90 -19.11 -3.35
N ASN A 182 -15.81 -18.86 -4.09
CA ASN A 182 -15.10 -19.86 -4.89
C ASN A 182 -14.00 -20.56 -4.11
N TYR A 183 -14.32 -21.12 -2.95
CA TYR A 183 -13.34 -21.80 -2.09
C TYR A 183 -12.75 -23.08 -2.68
N ASN A 184 -13.30 -23.56 -3.80
CA ASN A 184 -12.78 -24.69 -4.55
C ASN A 184 -11.56 -24.33 -5.43
N VAL A 185 -11.19 -23.05 -5.54
CA VAL A 185 -10.08 -22.57 -6.39
C VAL A 185 -9.02 -21.84 -5.54
N PRO A 186 -7.86 -22.47 -5.25
CA PRO A 186 -6.81 -21.87 -4.42
C PRO A 186 -6.32 -20.51 -4.91
N ALA A 187 -6.18 -20.31 -6.22
CA ALA A 187 -5.71 -19.04 -6.78
C ALA A 187 -6.72 -17.88 -6.58
N ILE A 188 -8.02 -18.17 -6.47
CA ILE A 188 -9.02 -17.14 -6.11
C ILE A 188 -8.87 -16.78 -4.63
N ILE A 189 -8.69 -17.77 -3.75
CA ILE A 189 -8.40 -17.49 -2.33
C ILE A 189 -7.10 -16.67 -2.19
N ALA A 190 -6.08 -16.98 -3.00
CA ALA A 190 -4.84 -16.22 -3.02
C ALA A 190 -5.06 -14.76 -3.50
N HIS A 191 -5.86 -14.56 -4.56
CA HIS A 191 -6.26 -13.23 -5.04
C HIS A 191 -6.92 -12.39 -3.94
N GLU A 192 -7.92 -12.93 -3.26
CA GLU A 192 -8.59 -12.23 -2.15
C GLU A 192 -7.65 -11.97 -0.97
N THR A 193 -6.74 -12.91 -0.70
CA THR A 193 -5.72 -12.74 0.35
C THR A 193 -4.75 -11.62 -0.02
N MET A 194 -4.34 -11.52 -1.28
CA MET A 194 -3.46 -10.48 -1.80
C MET A 194 -4.08 -9.07 -1.72
N HIS A 195 -5.40 -8.93 -1.92
CA HIS A 195 -6.11 -7.68 -1.63
C HIS A 195 -5.93 -7.24 -0.18
N SER A 196 -6.13 -8.15 0.78
CA SER A 196 -5.89 -7.88 2.20
C SER A 196 -4.42 -7.65 2.54
N MET A 197 -3.51 -8.00 1.65
CA MET A 197 -2.09 -7.66 1.73
C MET A 197 -1.75 -6.29 1.10
N GLY A 198 -2.70 -5.64 0.44
CA GLY A 198 -2.53 -4.30 -0.13
C GLY A 198 -2.22 -4.30 -1.63
N ILE A 199 -2.40 -5.44 -2.30
CA ILE A 199 -2.26 -5.53 -3.76
C ILE A 199 -3.61 -5.20 -4.42
N MET A 200 -3.62 -4.22 -5.32
CA MET A 200 -4.78 -3.92 -6.15
C MET A 200 -4.78 -4.74 -7.44
N HIS A 201 -5.86 -4.62 -8.22
CA HIS A 201 -5.88 -5.18 -9.56
C HIS A 201 -4.86 -4.52 -10.49
N GLU A 202 -4.27 -5.32 -11.37
CA GLU A 202 -3.25 -4.86 -12.32
C GLU A 202 -3.82 -3.84 -13.31
N GLN A 203 -5.07 -4.02 -13.77
CA GLN A 203 -5.72 -3.04 -14.65
C GLN A 203 -6.06 -1.72 -13.94
N CYS A 204 -5.86 -1.56 -12.63
CA CYS A 204 -6.08 -0.29 -11.93
C CYS A 204 -4.82 0.59 -11.92
N ARG A 205 -3.68 0.13 -12.45
CA ARG A 205 -2.44 0.91 -12.45
C ARG A 205 -2.57 2.26 -13.17
N PRO A 206 -1.90 3.33 -12.69
CA PRO A 206 -1.88 4.63 -13.35
C PRO A 206 -1.30 4.61 -14.76
N ASP A 207 -0.33 3.72 -15.01
CA ASP A 207 0.37 3.59 -16.29
C ASP A 207 -0.33 2.62 -17.26
N ARG A 208 -1.47 2.01 -16.91
CA ARG A 208 -2.14 0.98 -17.73
C ARG A 208 -2.38 1.40 -19.18
N GLY A 209 -2.61 2.69 -19.43
CA GLY A 209 -2.85 3.24 -20.77
C GLY A 209 -1.65 3.11 -21.72
N GLN A 210 -0.46 2.81 -21.19
CA GLN A 210 0.74 2.50 -21.98
C GLN A 210 0.77 1.04 -22.47
N TYR A 211 -0.15 0.19 -22.00
CA TYR A 211 -0.14 -1.26 -22.26
C TYR A 211 -1.47 -1.78 -22.79
N MET A 212 -2.58 -1.16 -22.39
CA MET A 212 -3.93 -1.60 -22.75
C MET A 212 -4.88 -0.46 -23.08
N ILE A 213 -5.92 -0.82 -23.81
CA ILE A 213 -7.07 0.05 -24.08
C ILE A 213 -8.21 -0.40 -23.17
N VAL A 214 -8.81 0.55 -22.45
CA VAL A 214 -10.06 0.35 -21.69
C VAL A 214 -11.15 1.20 -22.33
N ASN A 215 -12.09 0.55 -23.03
CA ASN A 215 -13.19 1.23 -23.71
C ASN A 215 -14.46 1.21 -22.85
N LEU A 216 -14.62 2.25 -22.03
CA LEU A 216 -15.75 2.37 -21.10
C LEU A 216 -17.12 2.46 -21.79
N ASN A 217 -17.19 2.80 -23.08
CA ASN A 217 -18.45 2.76 -23.84
C ASN A 217 -18.97 1.33 -24.07
N ARG A 218 -18.11 0.32 -23.87
CA ARG A 218 -18.47 -1.10 -23.93
C ARG A 218 -18.74 -1.69 -22.55
N ALA A 219 -18.42 -0.97 -21.48
CA ALA A 219 -18.69 -1.38 -20.11
C ALA A 219 -20.12 -1.03 -19.71
N ASP A 220 -20.73 -1.89 -18.90
CA ASP A 220 -22.02 -1.56 -18.28
C ASP A 220 -21.82 -0.41 -17.29
N GLN A 221 -22.64 0.64 -17.43
CA GLN A 221 -22.52 1.85 -16.64
C GLN A 221 -22.65 1.62 -15.12
N ARG A 222 -23.33 0.53 -14.72
CA ARG A 222 -23.47 0.14 -13.31
C ARG A 222 -22.16 -0.35 -12.68
N TYR A 223 -21.18 -0.70 -13.52
CA TYR A 223 -19.92 -1.32 -13.12
C TYR A 223 -18.70 -0.46 -13.47
N LEU A 224 -18.85 0.84 -13.74
CA LEU A 224 -17.72 1.74 -14.05
C LEU A 224 -16.68 1.82 -12.93
N ILE A 225 -17.10 1.57 -11.69
CA ILE A 225 -16.21 1.44 -10.53
C ILE A 225 -15.08 0.43 -10.72
N ASN A 226 -15.33 -0.61 -11.51
CA ASN A 226 -14.37 -1.69 -11.76
C ASN A 226 -13.21 -1.28 -12.68
N PHE A 227 -13.26 -0.08 -13.24
CA PHE A 227 -12.24 0.44 -14.15
C PHE A 227 -11.56 1.69 -13.60
N ASN A 228 -11.65 1.94 -12.30
CA ASN A 228 -10.90 2.99 -11.63
C ASN A 228 -9.39 2.90 -11.95
N ILE A 229 -8.74 4.05 -12.02
CA ILE A 229 -7.28 4.14 -11.89
C ILE A 229 -7.03 4.40 -10.40
N ASP A 230 -6.15 3.62 -9.77
CA ASP A 230 -5.73 3.87 -8.39
C ASP A 230 -4.75 5.05 -8.37
N PRO A 231 -5.14 6.23 -7.87
CA PRO A 231 -4.28 7.43 -7.90
C PRO A 231 -3.15 7.36 -6.86
N THR A 232 -3.14 6.35 -6.02
CA THR A 232 -2.22 6.19 -4.88
C THR A 232 -1.13 5.16 -5.15
N MET A 233 -1.30 4.38 -6.22
CA MET A 233 -0.37 3.36 -6.66
C MET A 233 0.74 3.98 -7.51
N SER A 234 1.98 3.50 -7.35
CA SER A 234 3.09 3.86 -8.24
C SER A 234 3.36 2.80 -9.32
N GLY A 235 2.74 1.60 -9.19
CA GLY A 235 3.08 0.42 -9.98
C GLY A 235 4.45 -0.13 -9.60
N TYR A 236 4.67 -1.43 -9.80
CA TYR A 236 6.00 -2.03 -9.67
C TYR A 236 6.24 -3.02 -10.82
N GLY A 237 7.42 -2.95 -11.42
CA GLY A 237 7.77 -3.77 -12.58
C GLY A 237 6.92 -3.48 -13.82
N ASP A 238 7.14 -4.31 -14.84
CA ASP A 238 6.39 -4.29 -16.09
C ASP A 238 4.91 -4.64 -15.88
N PHE A 239 4.05 -4.14 -16.77
CA PHE A 239 2.62 -4.42 -16.71
C PHE A 239 2.33 -5.90 -16.99
N ASP A 240 1.63 -6.57 -16.06
CA ASP A 240 1.50 -8.03 -16.08
C ASP A 240 0.10 -8.53 -16.46
N PHE A 241 -0.10 -8.80 -17.74
CA PHE A 241 -1.34 -9.41 -18.24
C PHE A 241 -1.62 -10.83 -17.73
N GLU A 242 -0.61 -11.51 -17.17
CA GLU A 242 -0.73 -12.84 -16.59
C GLU A 242 -0.92 -12.80 -15.06
N SER A 243 -0.96 -11.60 -14.46
CA SER A 243 -1.21 -11.43 -13.03
C SER A 243 -2.50 -12.09 -12.61
N VAL A 244 -2.49 -12.76 -11.45
CA VAL A 244 -3.71 -13.28 -10.82
C VAL A 244 -4.69 -12.14 -10.46
N MET A 245 -4.19 -10.92 -10.36
CA MET A 245 -4.93 -9.70 -10.05
C MET A 245 -5.52 -9.03 -11.30
N MET A 246 -5.29 -9.56 -12.49
CA MET A 246 -5.80 -9.01 -13.76
C MET A 246 -7.26 -9.41 -14.00
N TYR A 247 -8.09 -8.46 -14.44
CA TYR A 247 -9.42 -8.70 -15.00
C TYR A 247 -9.37 -9.22 -16.44
N GLY A 248 -10.43 -9.86 -16.92
CA GLY A 248 -10.53 -10.38 -18.29
C GLY A 248 -11.03 -9.35 -19.31
N PRO A 249 -10.76 -9.55 -20.61
CA PRO A 249 -11.17 -8.61 -21.67
C PRO A 249 -12.66 -8.23 -21.70
N THR A 250 -13.52 -9.15 -21.27
CA THR A 250 -14.99 -9.01 -21.32
C THR A 250 -15.63 -8.80 -19.96
N ASP A 251 -14.83 -8.68 -18.89
CA ASP A 251 -15.36 -8.44 -17.55
C ASP A 251 -16.16 -7.13 -17.56
N PHE A 252 -17.40 -7.17 -17.05
CA PHE A 252 -18.36 -6.07 -17.00
C PHE A 252 -18.77 -5.47 -18.36
N ALA A 253 -18.58 -6.20 -19.47
CA ALA A 253 -19.04 -5.77 -20.79
C ALA A 253 -20.58 -5.78 -20.90
N ILE A 254 -21.14 -4.79 -21.61
CA ILE A 254 -22.56 -4.79 -22.03
C ILE A 254 -22.84 -5.99 -22.93
N ASN A 255 -21.88 -6.31 -23.81
CA ASN A 255 -21.93 -7.44 -24.71
C ASN A 255 -20.59 -8.18 -24.64
N PRO A 256 -20.54 -9.44 -24.19
CA PRO A 256 -19.30 -10.22 -24.13
C PRO A 256 -18.58 -10.40 -25.49
N ALA A 257 -19.28 -10.22 -26.62
CA ALA A 257 -18.64 -10.20 -27.95
C ALA A 257 -17.83 -8.92 -28.22
N LEU A 258 -17.99 -7.88 -27.41
CA LEU A 258 -17.32 -6.59 -27.52
C LEU A 258 -16.45 -6.36 -26.28
N PRO A 259 -15.15 -6.73 -26.31
CA PRO A 259 -14.28 -6.61 -25.16
C PRO A 259 -14.14 -5.15 -24.71
N VAL A 260 -14.20 -4.95 -23.40
CA VAL A 260 -13.94 -3.67 -22.73
C VAL A 260 -12.44 -3.39 -22.68
N MET A 261 -11.63 -4.44 -22.50
CA MET A 261 -10.18 -4.33 -22.37
C MET A 261 -9.47 -5.12 -23.47
N THR A 262 -8.48 -4.50 -24.11
CA THR A 262 -7.60 -5.13 -25.11
C THR A 262 -6.16 -4.67 -24.91
N ARG A 263 -5.20 -5.38 -25.51
CA ARG A 263 -3.84 -4.83 -25.69
C ARG A 263 -3.89 -3.61 -26.63
N LEU A 264 -2.81 -2.83 -26.68
CA LEU A 264 -2.71 -1.68 -27.59
C LEU A 264 -2.89 -2.05 -29.08
N ASP A 265 -2.50 -3.25 -29.48
CA ASP A 265 -2.68 -3.77 -30.84
C ASP A 265 -4.11 -4.32 -31.09
N GLY A 266 -5.00 -4.23 -30.10
CA GLY A 266 -6.37 -4.73 -30.17
C GLY A 266 -6.53 -6.23 -29.90
N SER A 267 -5.44 -6.98 -29.70
CA SER A 267 -5.51 -8.40 -29.38
C SER A 267 -5.98 -8.63 -27.94
N LEU A 268 -6.54 -9.82 -27.71
CA LEU A 268 -7.05 -10.24 -26.41
C LEU A 268 -5.95 -10.89 -25.58
N PHE A 269 -6.20 -10.96 -24.28
CA PHE A 269 -5.37 -11.66 -23.31
C PHE A 269 -6.27 -12.54 -22.42
N THR A 270 -5.68 -13.45 -21.67
CA THR A 270 -6.43 -14.44 -20.89
C THR A 270 -6.45 -14.08 -19.42
N LYS A 271 -7.65 -13.98 -18.84
CA LYS A 271 -7.81 -13.95 -17.39
C LYS A 271 -7.46 -15.32 -16.82
N GLN A 272 -6.38 -15.41 -16.06
CA GLN A 272 -5.98 -16.65 -15.39
C GLN A 272 -6.31 -16.59 -13.89
N ARG A 273 -6.74 -17.72 -13.33
CA ARG A 273 -6.96 -17.95 -11.88
C ARG A 273 -6.40 -19.31 -11.49
N VAL A 274 -5.14 -19.54 -11.86
CA VAL A 274 -4.44 -20.82 -11.68
C VAL A 274 -3.21 -20.66 -10.80
N ARG A 275 -2.45 -19.57 -10.96
CA ARG A 275 -1.18 -19.33 -10.27
C ARG A 275 -0.95 -17.84 -10.02
N LEU A 276 0.03 -17.50 -9.18
CA LEU A 276 0.66 -16.19 -9.20
C LEU A 276 1.67 -16.13 -10.35
N SER A 277 1.72 -15.01 -11.03
CA SER A 277 2.75 -14.70 -12.03
C SER A 277 4.06 -14.26 -11.35
N ASP A 278 5.13 -14.11 -12.14
CA ASP A 278 6.37 -13.53 -11.62
C ASP A 278 6.18 -12.06 -11.20
N GLY A 279 5.34 -11.30 -11.92
CA GLY A 279 4.95 -9.94 -11.55
C GLY A 279 4.24 -9.90 -10.19
N ASP A 280 3.33 -10.82 -9.91
CA ASP A 280 2.65 -10.92 -8.61
C ASP A 280 3.65 -11.15 -7.47
N TYR A 281 4.56 -12.12 -7.63
CA TYR A 281 5.59 -12.39 -6.63
C TYR A 281 6.52 -11.21 -6.41
N ASN A 282 6.91 -10.53 -7.49
CA ASN A 282 7.76 -9.36 -7.46
C ASN A 282 7.06 -8.18 -6.78
N GLY A 283 5.78 -7.95 -7.05
CA GLY A 283 4.96 -6.94 -6.38
C GLY A 283 4.82 -7.20 -4.87
N ILE A 284 4.51 -8.44 -4.48
CA ILE A 284 4.46 -8.82 -3.05
C ILE A 284 5.83 -8.62 -2.40
N ASN A 285 6.92 -9.09 -3.02
CA ASN A 285 8.25 -8.91 -2.46
C ASN A 285 8.68 -7.45 -2.40
N HIS A 286 8.32 -6.62 -3.38
CA HIS A 286 8.57 -5.18 -3.30
C HIS A 286 7.85 -4.55 -2.11
N LEU A 287 6.59 -4.95 -1.88
CA LEU A 287 5.75 -4.43 -0.81
C LEU A 287 6.15 -4.95 0.58
N TYR A 288 6.51 -6.24 0.68
CA TYR A 288 6.66 -6.97 1.94
C TYR A 288 8.03 -7.47 2.26
N ALA A 289 8.86 -7.76 1.27
CA ALA A 289 10.21 -8.16 1.59
C ALA A 289 10.80 -7.04 2.47
N PRO A 290 11.63 -7.36 3.47
CA PRO A 290 12.69 -6.41 3.76
C PRO A 290 13.27 -6.12 2.40
N VAL A 291 13.17 -4.88 1.97
CA VAL A 291 13.86 -4.39 0.80
C VAL A 291 15.25 -4.98 0.92
N ASN A 292 15.55 -6.00 0.12
CA ASN A 292 16.82 -6.67 0.15
C ASN A 292 17.74 -5.81 -0.72
N ASP A 293 17.77 -4.50 -0.45
CA ASP A 293 18.70 -3.54 -1.01
C ASP A 293 20.09 -3.73 -0.38
N GLY A 294 20.27 -4.78 0.44
CA GLY A 294 21.45 -4.93 1.28
C GLY A 294 21.60 -3.71 2.19
N ILE A 295 20.51 -3.22 2.81
CA ILE A 295 20.45 -2.12 3.81
C ILE A 295 19.99 -2.62 5.19
N VAL A 296 20.24 -3.89 5.50
CA VAL A 296 20.15 -4.41 6.87
C VAL A 296 21.53 -4.92 7.23
N GLY A 297 22.17 -4.27 8.19
CA GLY A 297 23.61 -4.41 8.40
C GLY A 297 24.21 -3.15 9.01
N VAL A 298 25.53 -3.08 9.01
CA VAL A 298 26.29 -1.92 9.49
C VAL A 298 26.70 -1.07 8.29
N TYR A 299 26.41 0.23 8.32
CA TYR A 299 26.72 1.17 7.22
C TYR A 299 27.42 2.42 7.70
N ASN A 300 28.23 3.00 6.83
CA ASN A 300 28.60 4.41 6.84
C ASN A 300 27.65 5.19 5.93
N PHE A 301 27.30 6.42 6.34
CA PHE A 301 26.41 7.30 5.59
C PHE A 301 27.28 8.42 5.00
N THR A 302 27.61 8.33 3.72
CA THR A 302 28.43 9.32 3.03
C THR A 302 27.54 10.39 2.42
N SER A 303 27.73 11.65 2.79
CA SER A 303 26.96 12.77 2.23
C SER A 303 27.31 12.98 0.75
N ALA A 304 26.33 13.40 -0.05
CA ALA A 304 26.61 13.92 -1.38
C ALA A 304 27.29 15.29 -1.36
N LEU A 305 27.31 15.96 -0.20
CA LEU A 305 28.05 17.21 0.00
C LEU A 305 29.50 16.96 0.39
N GLY A 306 30.41 17.60 -0.33
CA GLY A 306 31.85 17.50 -0.08
C GLY A 306 32.41 16.12 -0.42
N ASN A 307 33.72 16.04 -0.58
CA ASN A 307 34.37 14.78 -0.92
C ASN A 307 34.78 14.02 0.36
N GLY A 308 34.25 12.82 0.56
CA GLY A 308 34.64 11.94 1.66
C GLY A 308 34.11 12.35 3.03
N LEU A 309 32.92 12.95 3.11
CA LEU A 309 32.28 13.30 4.36
C LEU A 309 31.20 12.28 4.75
N ASN A 310 31.28 11.79 5.99
CA ASN A 310 30.33 10.85 6.58
C ASN A 310 29.52 11.51 7.70
N ILE A 311 28.34 10.97 7.97
CA ILE A 311 27.65 11.23 9.23
C ILE A 311 28.43 10.54 10.37
N ALA A 312 28.57 11.23 11.49
CA ALA A 312 29.25 10.77 12.68
C ALA A 312 28.43 11.09 13.95
N SER A 313 28.51 10.18 14.91
CA SER A 313 28.15 10.40 16.30
C SER A 313 29.22 11.26 16.97
N GLN A 314 28.80 12.35 17.60
CA GLN A 314 29.65 13.21 18.42
C GLN A 314 29.01 13.37 19.80
N ARG A 315 29.81 13.17 20.86
CA ARG A 315 29.34 13.37 22.23
C ARG A 315 28.87 14.82 22.41
N ASP A 316 27.72 15.00 23.04
CA ASP A 316 27.33 16.32 23.51
C ASP A 316 28.08 16.63 24.82
N ALA A 317 28.56 17.87 24.95
CA ALA A 317 29.34 18.27 26.11
C ALA A 317 28.48 18.48 27.38
N VAL A 318 27.16 18.60 27.22
CA VAL A 318 26.22 18.99 28.29
C VAL A 318 25.23 17.87 28.59
N ASP A 319 24.57 17.30 27.58
CA ASP A 319 23.57 16.24 27.72
C ASP A 319 24.17 14.87 27.38
N GLN A 320 24.61 14.12 28.40
CA GLN A 320 25.19 12.78 28.23
C GLN A 320 24.20 11.74 27.68
N ASN A 321 22.88 12.02 27.75
CA ASN A 321 21.84 11.17 27.16
C ASN A 321 21.63 11.45 25.67
N LYS A 322 22.22 12.53 25.15
CA LYS A 322 22.20 12.92 23.74
C LYS A 322 23.55 12.62 23.09
N ILE A 323 23.49 12.17 21.84
CA ILE A 323 24.65 12.17 20.94
C ILE A 323 24.27 13.02 19.73
N ASN A 324 25.06 14.04 19.47
CA ASN A 324 24.89 14.89 18.30
C ASN A 324 25.24 14.11 17.03
N VAL A 325 24.53 14.43 15.95
CA VAL A 325 24.77 13.86 14.63
C VAL A 325 25.40 14.95 13.79
N VAL A 326 26.63 14.72 13.34
CA VAL A 326 27.42 15.72 12.60
C VAL A 326 28.00 15.14 11.32
N LEU A 327 28.32 16.02 10.38
CA LEU A 327 29.16 15.71 9.24
C LEU A 327 30.63 15.68 9.68
N SER A 328 31.40 14.71 9.21
CA SER A 328 32.80 14.54 9.59
C SER A 328 33.60 13.83 8.49
N GLN A 329 34.91 14.03 8.46
CA GLN A 329 35.79 13.34 7.52
C GLN A 329 35.66 11.83 7.68
N ALA A 330 35.50 11.10 6.58
CA ALA A 330 35.39 9.65 6.59
C ALA A 330 36.57 9.01 7.34
N ALA A 331 36.24 8.13 8.27
CA ALA A 331 37.17 7.37 9.10
C ALA A 331 36.59 5.97 9.38
N VAL A 332 37.45 5.04 9.80
CA VAL A 332 37.06 3.62 10.02
C VAL A 332 36.61 3.36 11.46
N ASN A 333 36.06 4.37 12.14
CA ASN A 333 35.71 4.31 13.56
C ASN A 333 34.21 4.03 13.80
N ASN A 334 33.90 3.41 14.95
CA ASN A 334 32.53 2.98 15.29
C ASN A 334 31.53 4.13 15.42
N ASN A 335 31.99 5.37 15.64
CA ASN A 335 31.10 6.53 15.69
C ASN A 335 30.59 6.97 14.32
N GLN A 336 31.11 6.43 13.21
CA GLN A 336 30.57 6.64 11.86
C GLN A 336 29.79 5.43 11.33
N LYS A 337 29.62 4.38 12.15
CA LYS A 337 28.94 3.14 11.79
C LYS A 337 27.55 3.09 12.42
N PHE A 338 26.55 2.71 11.62
CA PHE A 338 25.16 2.66 12.05
C PHE A 338 24.49 1.36 11.62
N ILE A 339 23.71 0.77 12.51
CA ILE A 339 22.95 -0.45 12.25
C ILE A 339 21.58 -0.05 11.74
N LEU A 340 21.25 -0.44 10.52
CA LEU A 340 19.93 -0.23 9.94
C LEU A 340 19.09 -1.47 10.16
N ARG A 341 17.91 -1.29 10.76
CA ARG A 341 16.92 -2.35 10.95
C ARG A 341 15.57 -1.86 10.49
N LYS A 342 14.89 -2.69 9.71
CA LYS A 342 13.49 -2.45 9.36
C LYS A 342 12.63 -2.46 10.64
N SER A 343 11.71 -1.52 10.71
CA SER A 343 10.65 -1.37 11.70
C SER A 343 9.31 -1.64 11.02
N ASP A 344 8.22 -1.62 11.80
CA ASP A 344 6.87 -1.84 11.31
C ASP A 344 6.55 -0.92 10.10
N HIS A 345 5.70 -1.39 9.19
CA HIS A 345 5.15 -0.60 8.08
C HIS A 345 6.19 0.02 7.11
N GLY A 346 7.36 -0.61 6.93
CA GLY A 346 8.34 -0.18 5.92
C GLY A 346 9.29 0.93 6.35
N TYR A 347 9.26 1.32 7.63
CA TYR A 347 10.21 2.28 8.21
C TYR A 347 11.49 1.59 8.67
N TYR A 348 12.49 2.39 9.04
CA TYR A 348 13.78 1.94 9.53
C TYR A 348 14.10 2.61 10.86
N THR A 349 14.69 1.83 11.76
CA THR A 349 15.43 2.37 12.91
C THR A 349 16.90 2.38 12.55
N ILE A 350 17.57 3.50 12.82
CA ILE A 350 19.00 3.68 12.57
C ILE A 350 19.67 3.75 13.93
N ARG A 351 20.44 2.73 14.31
CA ARG A 351 21.04 2.61 15.64
C ARG A 351 22.52 2.91 15.60
N SER A 352 23.03 3.64 16.58
CA SER A 352 24.48 3.88 16.67
C SER A 352 25.22 2.58 16.98
N VAL A 353 26.36 2.33 16.32
CA VAL A 353 27.29 1.27 16.75
C VAL A 353 28.09 1.72 17.97
N TRP A 354 28.34 3.02 18.11
CA TRP A 354 29.10 3.57 19.23
C TRP A 354 28.35 3.51 20.57
N ASP A 355 27.03 3.70 20.53
CA ASP A 355 26.14 3.50 21.68
C ASP A 355 24.89 2.74 21.22
N ALA A 356 24.93 1.41 21.38
CA ALA A 356 23.87 0.51 20.90
C ALA A 356 22.53 0.70 21.62
N THR A 357 22.43 1.53 22.67
CA THR A 357 21.17 1.83 23.33
C THR A 357 20.40 2.97 22.64
N LYS A 358 21.04 3.67 21.70
CA LYS A 358 20.52 4.89 21.10
C LYS A 358 20.24 4.76 19.60
N VAL A 359 19.14 5.36 19.16
CA VAL A 359 18.64 5.38 17.78
C VAL A 359 18.46 6.81 17.29
N LEU A 360 18.57 7.00 15.97
CA LEU A 360 18.45 8.28 15.31
C LEU A 360 17.04 8.83 15.51
N THR A 361 16.97 10.02 16.08
CA THR A 361 15.76 10.63 16.61
C THR A 361 15.71 12.10 16.17
N ILE A 362 14.52 12.61 15.84
CA ILE A 362 14.33 14.05 15.64
C ILE A 362 13.84 14.71 16.93
N SER A 363 14.37 15.89 17.25
CA SER A 363 14.01 16.62 18.47
C SER A 363 12.64 17.31 18.39
N GLY A 364 12.09 17.43 17.19
CA GLY A 364 10.86 18.17 16.88
C GLY A 364 10.50 18.03 15.40
N THR A 365 9.30 18.51 15.05
CA THR A 365 8.71 18.34 13.70
C THR A 365 8.78 19.59 12.83
N ALA A 366 9.47 20.63 13.30
CA ALA A 366 9.66 21.86 12.54
C ALA A 366 10.88 21.78 11.62
N ASN A 367 10.86 22.51 10.50
CA ASN A 367 12.02 22.69 9.64
C ASN A 367 13.23 23.21 10.45
N GLY A 368 14.38 22.54 10.33
CA GLY A 368 15.60 22.83 11.08
C GLY A 368 15.71 22.12 12.43
N SER A 369 14.73 21.31 12.84
CA SER A 369 14.79 20.54 14.09
C SER A 369 16.02 19.62 14.11
N ALA A 370 16.59 19.43 15.30
CA ALA A 370 17.83 18.68 15.45
C ALA A 370 17.62 17.19 15.18
N VAL A 371 18.64 16.57 14.60
CA VAL A 371 18.76 15.11 14.49
C VAL A 371 19.83 14.64 15.46
N GLU A 372 19.47 13.70 16.32
CA GLU A 372 20.27 13.27 17.46
C GLU A 372 20.08 11.78 17.73
N PHE A 373 21.06 11.10 18.33
CA PHE A 373 20.84 9.75 18.84
C PHE A 373 20.36 9.82 20.30
N ARG A 374 19.18 9.25 20.56
CA ARG A 374 18.53 9.17 21.88
C ARG A 374 18.16 7.73 22.21
N ARG A 375 17.85 7.46 23.49
CA ARG A 375 17.42 6.13 23.95
C ARG A 375 16.29 5.59 23.07
N ASN A 376 16.40 4.33 22.66
CA ASN A 376 15.34 3.69 21.88
C ASN A 376 14.07 3.52 22.73
N THR A 377 13.03 4.26 22.37
CA THR A 377 11.67 4.19 22.93
C THR A 377 10.69 3.60 21.92
N ASN A 378 11.17 3.25 20.72
CA ASN A 378 10.35 2.85 19.57
C ASN A 378 9.31 3.92 19.18
N GLY A 379 9.60 5.19 19.46
CA GLY A 379 8.74 6.33 19.14
C GLY A 379 8.71 6.64 17.64
N ASN A 380 7.68 7.36 17.19
CA ASN A 380 7.53 7.74 15.78
C ASN A 380 8.63 8.71 15.31
N ASP A 381 9.20 9.50 16.23
CA ASP A 381 10.39 10.34 16.06
C ASP A 381 11.68 9.54 15.78
N GLN A 382 11.64 8.22 15.91
CA GLN A 382 12.78 7.30 15.75
C GLN A 382 12.66 6.38 14.54
N LYS A 383 11.58 6.55 13.75
CA LYS A 383 11.27 5.72 12.57
C LYS A 383 11.47 6.53 11.30
N TRP A 384 12.20 5.98 10.34
CA TRP A 384 12.64 6.68 9.14
C TRP A 384 12.22 5.95 7.88
N LYS A 385 11.54 6.62 6.96
CA LYS A 385 11.29 6.12 5.61
C LYS A 385 12.50 6.44 4.75
N LEU A 386 12.92 5.46 3.95
CA LEU A 386 14.06 5.59 3.03
C LEU A 386 13.53 5.73 1.60
N TYR A 387 14.08 6.70 0.87
CA TYR A 387 13.83 6.92 -0.54
C TYR A 387 15.09 6.53 -1.31
N ASN A 388 15.01 5.46 -2.10
CA ASN A 388 16.11 5.01 -2.95
C ASN A 388 16.19 5.92 -4.19
N LEU A 389 17.35 6.57 -4.37
CA LEU A 389 17.64 7.51 -5.46
C LEU A 389 18.58 6.88 -6.51
N GLY A 390 18.71 5.55 -6.52
CA GLY A 390 19.62 4.82 -7.39
C GLY A 390 21.09 5.15 -7.09
N ASN A 391 21.84 5.56 -8.12
CA ASN A 391 23.27 5.87 -8.00
C ASN A 391 23.57 7.08 -7.10
N ASP A 392 22.55 7.90 -6.80
CA ASP A 392 22.64 9.08 -5.95
C ASP A 392 22.44 8.76 -4.45
N GLY A 393 22.22 7.49 -4.10
CA GLY A 393 22.08 7.03 -2.72
C GLY A 393 20.65 7.11 -2.21
N TYR A 394 20.46 7.62 -0.99
CA TYR A 394 19.19 7.63 -0.28
C TYR A 394 18.86 8.99 0.31
N SER A 395 17.56 9.28 0.42
CA SER A 395 17.03 10.32 1.30
C SER A 395 16.17 9.71 2.41
N PHE A 396 16.08 10.39 3.56
CA PHE A 396 15.49 9.83 4.77
C PHE A 396 14.43 10.79 5.32
N GLU A 397 13.24 10.28 5.61
CA GLU A 397 12.13 11.06 6.18
C GLU A 397 11.72 10.48 7.52
N PRO A 398 11.64 11.30 8.57
CA PRO A 398 11.11 10.82 9.84
C PRO A 398 9.59 10.61 9.74
N LEU A 399 9.09 9.55 10.36
CA LEU A 399 7.66 9.19 10.33
C LEU A 399 6.76 10.30 10.89
N ASN A 400 7.18 11.01 11.94
CA ASN A 400 6.37 12.05 12.59
C ASN A 400 6.57 13.47 12.03
N ALA A 401 7.42 13.68 11.01
CA ALA A 401 7.59 14.97 10.36
C ALA A 401 7.64 14.81 8.84
N SER A 402 6.48 14.45 8.28
CA SER A 402 6.35 14.23 6.84
C SER A 402 6.59 15.50 6.05
N GLY A 403 7.20 15.34 4.87
CA GLY A 403 7.66 16.46 4.04
C GLY A 403 8.97 17.09 4.53
N LEU A 404 9.58 16.56 5.61
CA LEU A 404 10.96 16.87 5.97
C LEU A 404 11.91 15.72 5.62
N ARG A 405 13.17 16.05 5.35
CA ARG A 405 14.24 15.11 5.03
C ARG A 405 15.41 15.31 5.98
N LEU A 406 16.13 14.24 6.32
CA LEU A 406 17.46 14.34 6.93
C LEU A 406 18.33 15.21 6.04
N GLU A 407 18.96 16.22 6.63
CA GLU A 407 19.67 17.27 5.91
C GLU A 407 20.93 17.70 6.66
N VAL A 408 22.02 17.94 5.91
CA VAL A 408 23.18 18.71 6.39
C VAL A 408 22.79 20.17 6.53
N ARG A 409 22.80 20.69 7.77
CA ARG A 409 22.32 22.04 8.09
C ARG A 409 22.92 23.08 7.15
N ASN A 410 22.04 23.83 6.48
CA ASN A 410 22.38 24.90 5.54
C ASN A 410 23.27 24.45 4.35
N GLY A 411 23.32 23.15 4.06
CA GLY A 411 24.16 22.58 3.00
C GLY A 411 25.67 22.78 3.20
N GLN A 412 26.14 22.99 4.43
CA GLN A 412 27.55 23.29 4.70
C GLN A 412 28.40 22.01 4.73
N ALA A 413 29.27 21.84 3.75
CA ALA A 413 30.18 20.70 3.63
C ALA A 413 31.43 20.83 4.55
N VAL A 414 31.22 21.03 5.86
CA VAL A 414 32.29 21.30 6.83
C VAL A 414 32.20 20.34 8.02
N ASN A 415 33.35 19.83 8.47
CA ASN A 415 33.45 18.98 9.66
C ASN A 415 32.80 19.62 10.89
N GLY A 416 31.99 18.86 11.61
CA GLY A 416 31.22 19.30 12.77
C GLY A 416 29.88 19.93 12.44
N THR A 417 29.52 20.07 11.16
CA THR A 417 28.19 20.60 10.77
C THR A 417 27.10 19.65 11.24
N LEU A 418 26.12 20.16 11.98
CA LEU A 418 25.02 19.36 12.52
C LEU A 418 24.07 18.87 11.41
N LEU A 419 23.53 17.68 11.62
CA LEU A 419 22.38 17.19 10.86
C LEU A 419 21.09 17.70 11.49
N VAL A 420 20.15 18.06 10.63
CA VAL A 420 18.80 18.51 10.96
C VAL A 420 17.79 17.81 10.07
N VAL A 421 16.50 18.04 10.31
CA VAL A 421 15.48 17.79 9.29
C VAL A 421 15.12 19.07 8.57
N GLY A 422 15.18 19.06 7.25
CA GLY A 422 14.87 20.20 6.37
C GLY A 422 13.64 19.93 5.50
N THR A 423 12.91 20.96 5.07
CA THR A 423 11.80 20.78 4.11
C THR A 423 12.29 20.06 2.86
N ASP A 424 11.51 19.08 2.37
CA ASP A 424 11.78 18.43 1.10
C ASP A 424 11.82 19.48 -0.03
N GLN A 425 12.96 19.53 -0.71
CA GLN A 425 13.22 20.47 -1.79
C GLN A 425 13.54 19.72 -3.09
N SER A 426 12.99 18.51 -3.23
CA SER A 426 13.06 17.75 -4.47
C SER A 426 12.51 18.57 -5.63
N ASN A 427 13.23 18.58 -6.76
CA ASN A 427 12.79 19.29 -7.94
C ASN A 427 11.45 18.71 -8.41
N PRO A 428 10.37 19.52 -8.53
CA PRO A 428 9.03 19.00 -8.85
C PRO A 428 8.92 18.47 -10.29
N THR A 429 9.85 18.83 -11.16
CA THR A 429 9.88 18.41 -12.57
C THR A 429 10.75 17.18 -12.78
N THR A 430 11.92 17.12 -12.14
CA THR A 430 12.89 16.04 -12.35
C THR A 430 12.89 14.99 -11.24
N GLY A 431 12.23 15.25 -10.11
CA GLY A 431 12.30 14.43 -8.90
C GLY A 431 13.66 14.46 -8.20
N GLN A 432 14.60 15.29 -8.67
CA GLN A 432 15.96 15.32 -8.14
C GLN A 432 16.00 15.89 -6.72
N VAL A 433 16.50 15.09 -5.78
CA VAL A 433 16.72 15.49 -4.39
C VAL A 433 18.01 16.33 -4.26
N PRO A 434 18.03 17.44 -3.50
CA PRO A 434 19.24 18.25 -3.31
C PRO A 434 20.36 17.52 -2.57
N ASP A 435 21.62 17.79 -2.91
CA ASP A 435 22.81 17.13 -2.31
C ASP A 435 22.81 17.09 -0.78
N ARG A 436 22.36 18.18 -0.15
CA ARG A 436 22.28 18.28 1.30
C ARG A 436 21.34 17.28 1.97
N GLN A 437 20.44 16.65 1.20
CA GLN A 437 19.47 15.63 1.62
C GLN A 437 19.76 14.23 1.04
N ARG A 438 20.93 14.03 0.43
CA ARG A 438 21.35 12.76 -0.20
C ARG A 438 22.52 12.13 0.55
N PHE A 439 22.39 10.84 0.85
CA PHE A 439 23.44 10.06 1.51
C PHE A 439 23.59 8.68 0.88
N LYS A 440 24.82 8.28 0.56
CA LYS A 440 25.16 6.93 0.12
C LYS A 440 25.38 6.04 1.34
N LEU A 441 24.78 4.84 1.31
CA LEU A 441 24.96 3.83 2.33
C LEU A 441 26.05 2.85 1.88
N ASN A 442 27.21 2.92 2.53
CA ASN A 442 28.34 2.03 2.25
C ASN A 442 28.39 0.94 3.31
N ASN A 443 28.42 -0.33 2.90
CA ASN A 443 28.51 -1.46 3.83
C ASN A 443 29.83 -1.36 4.63
N ALA A 444 29.72 -1.49 5.95
CA ALA A 444 30.79 -1.27 6.91
C ALA A 444 31.01 -2.47 7.85
N ASN A 445 30.45 -3.63 7.49
CA ASN A 445 30.72 -4.92 8.11
C ASN A 445 32.17 -5.36 7.90
#